data_AF-A0A2E3H3G7-F1
#
_entry.id   AF-A0A2E3H3G7-F1
#
_cell.length_a   1.000
_cell.length_b   1.000
_cell.length_c   1.000
_cell.angle_alpha   90.00
_cell.angle_beta   90.00
_cell.angle_gamma   90.00
#
_symmetry.space_group_name_H-M   'P 1'
#
loop_
_entity.id
_entity.type
_entity.pdbx_description
1 polymer ?
#
loop_
_entity_poly.entity_id
_entity_poly.type
_entity_poly.pdbx_seq_one_letter_code
_entity_poly.pdbx_strand_id
1 'polypeptide(L)'
;MSTTACVTLILQGVIFAAWAALMFRTLFRLNTIAERPRRALGQSPLPFRQTIATFADFAKGRTLRTDRNRLIWLTLLLFASIALGEAAR
;
A
#
# COMPACT_ATOMS: atom_id res chain seq x y z
N MET A 1 0.93 32.31 1.42
CA MET A 1 0.39 30.94 1.47
C MET A 1 -0.88 30.98 2.31
N SER A 2 -2.03 30.53 1.80
CA SER A 2 -3.29 30.61 2.57
C SER A 2 -3.33 29.52 3.67
N THR A 3 -3.98 29.80 4.80
CA THR A 3 -4.19 28.81 5.88
C THR A 3 -4.81 27.53 5.33
N THR A 4 -5.76 27.66 4.39
CA THR A 4 -6.39 26.53 3.69
C THR A 4 -5.38 25.67 2.93
N ALA A 5 -4.44 26.27 2.20
CA ALA A 5 -3.41 25.54 1.47
C ALA A 5 -2.42 24.82 2.41
N CYS A 6 -2.14 25.39 3.57
CA CYS A 6 -1.31 24.74 4.59
C CYS A 6 -2.02 23.51 5.17
N VAL A 7 -3.30 23.65 5.54
CA VAL A 7 -4.11 22.56 6.09
C VAL A 7 -4.27 21.40 5.08
N THR A 8 -4.51 21.70 3.80
CA THR A 8 -4.65 20.65 2.78
C THR A 8 -3.37 19.85 2.58
N LEU A 9 -2.20 20.50 2.58
CA LEU A 9 -0.91 19.81 2.48
C LEU A 9 -0.62 18.91 3.68
N ILE A 10 -0.94 19.37 4.89
CA ILE A 10 -0.80 18.55 6.10
C ILE A 10 -1.70 17.32 6.01
N LEU A 11 -2.96 17.52 5.59
CA LEU A 11 -3.92 16.42 5.43
C LEU A 11 -3.43 15.38 4.42
N GLN A 12 -2.95 15.84 3.25
CA GLN A 12 -2.36 15.00 2.21
C GLN A 12 -1.16 14.21 2.74
N GLY A 13 -0.28 14.85 3.51
CA GLY A 13 0.87 14.20 4.14
C GLY A 13 0.47 13.09 5.12
N VAL A 14 -0.56 13.32 5.94
CA VAL A 14 -1.08 12.30 6.88
C VAL A 14 -1.71 11.13 6.13
N ILE A 15 -2.52 11.40 5.09
CA ILE A 15 -3.13 10.36 4.24
C ILE A 15 -2.05 9.53 3.56
N PHE A 16 -1.02 10.18 3.02
CA PHE A 16 0.12 9.51 2.38
C PHE A 16 0.90 8.65 3.37
N ALA A 17 1.18 9.15 4.58
CA ALA A 17 1.86 8.39 5.62
C ALA A 17 1.05 7.15 6.03
N ALA A 18 -0.27 7.28 6.18
CA ALA A 18 -1.15 6.15 6.49
C ALA A 18 -1.17 5.11 5.35
N TRP A 19 -1.22 5.57 4.10
CA TRP A 19 -1.10 4.71 2.91
C TRP A 19 0.24 3.97 2.88
N ALA A 20 1.35 4.66 3.10
CA ALA A 20 2.69 4.08 3.08
C ALA A 20 2.87 3.05 4.19
N ALA A 21 2.45 3.37 5.42
CA ALA A 21 2.51 2.44 6.55
C ALA A 21 1.71 1.15 6.26
N LEU A 22 0.52 1.28 5.68
CA LEU A 22 -0.27 0.12 5.26
C LEU A 22 0.44 -0.67 4.15
N MET A 23 1.00 0.01 3.16
CA MET A 23 1.70 -0.61 2.03
C MET A 23 2.89 -1.45 2.52
N PHE A 24 3.76 -0.88 3.37
CA PHE A 24 4.89 -1.62 3.95
C PHE A 24 4.42 -2.77 4.84
N ARG A 25 3.39 -2.58 5.66
CA ARG A 25 2.81 -3.66 6.46
C ARG A 25 2.31 -4.81 5.59
N THR A 26 1.66 -4.51 4.48
CA THR A 26 1.19 -5.50 3.51
C THR A 26 2.36 -6.20 2.83
N LEU A 27 3.42 -5.48 2.45
CA LEU A 27 4.64 -6.08 1.91
C LEU A 27 5.28 -7.10 2.86
N PHE A 28 5.50 -6.71 4.13
CA PHE A 28 6.08 -7.60 5.13
C PHE A 28 5.18 -8.81 5.37
N ARG A 29 3.85 -8.63 5.37
CA ARG A 29 2.89 -9.74 5.46
C ARG A 29 2.97 -10.68 4.26
N LEU A 30 3.07 -10.16 3.04
CA LEU A 30 3.22 -11.01 1.85
C LEU A 30 4.53 -11.78 1.88
N ASN A 31 5.63 -11.13 2.30
CA ASN A 31 6.93 -11.80 2.43
C ASN A 31 6.89 -12.92 3.48
N THR A 32 6.29 -12.67 4.65
CA THR A 32 6.14 -13.72 5.67
C THR A 32 5.24 -14.88 5.22
N ILE A 33 4.19 -14.63 4.43
CA ILE A 33 3.36 -15.69 3.82
C ILE A 33 4.18 -16.51 2.83
N ALA A 34 5.02 -15.87 2.00
CA ALA A 34 5.86 -16.56 1.04
C ALA A 34 7.00 -17.36 1.68
N GLU A 35 7.54 -16.90 2.82
CA GLU A 35 8.63 -17.58 3.54
C GLU A 35 8.17 -18.78 4.38
N ARG A 36 6.97 -18.74 4.97
CA ARG A 36 6.48 -19.78 5.91
C ARG A 36 6.52 -21.21 5.34
N PRO A 37 6.00 -21.50 4.13
CA PRO A 37 6.05 -22.85 3.55
C PRO A 37 7.48 -23.30 3.24
N ARG A 38 8.40 -22.36 3.03
CA ARG A 38 9.77 -22.63 2.55
C ARG A 38 10.79 -22.83 3.64
N ARG A 39 10.65 -22.11 4.76
CA ARG A 39 11.39 -22.44 5.98
C ARG A 39 11.05 -23.86 6.44
N ALA A 40 9.79 -24.29 6.28
CA ALA A 40 9.38 -25.67 6.53
C ALA A 40 10.02 -26.68 5.54
N LEU A 41 10.47 -26.23 4.37
CA LEU A 41 11.16 -27.04 3.34
C LEU A 41 12.69 -26.84 3.34
N GLY A 42 13.26 -26.08 4.29
CA GLY A 42 14.70 -25.84 4.38
C GLY A 42 15.32 -24.98 3.26
N GLN A 43 14.52 -24.24 2.48
CA GLN A 43 15.01 -23.46 1.33
C GLN A 43 15.08 -21.95 1.61
N SER A 44 16.23 -21.32 1.36
CA SER A 44 16.44 -19.85 1.34
C SER A 44 17.56 -19.50 0.32
N PRO A 45 17.51 -18.40 -0.47
CA PRO A 45 16.56 -17.28 -0.50
C PRO A 45 15.56 -17.31 -1.70
N LEU A 46 14.58 -16.40 -1.68
CA LEU A 46 13.51 -16.30 -2.69
C LEU A 46 14.04 -15.96 -4.10
N PRO A 47 13.72 -16.75 -5.15
CA PRO A 47 13.87 -16.31 -6.53
C PRO A 47 12.91 -15.14 -6.80
N PHE A 48 13.42 -14.06 -7.40
CA PHE A 48 12.67 -12.84 -7.73
C PHE A 48 11.32 -13.11 -8.44
N ARG A 49 11.25 -14.16 -9.26
CA ARG A 49 10.04 -14.58 -9.98
C ARG A 49 8.87 -14.97 -9.07
N GLN A 50 9.11 -15.54 -7.90
CA GLN A 50 8.03 -15.96 -6.99
C GLN A 50 7.55 -14.84 -6.07
N THR A 51 8.42 -13.88 -5.78
CA THR A 51 8.01 -12.60 -5.20
C THR A 51 7.00 -11.94 -6.13
N ILE A 52 7.32 -11.82 -7.43
CA ILE A 52 6.39 -11.26 -8.43
C ILE A 52 5.07 -12.04 -8.47
N ALA A 53 5.09 -13.38 -8.41
CA ALA A 53 3.85 -14.18 -8.40
C ALA A 53 2.97 -13.92 -7.17
N THR A 54 3.57 -13.83 -5.98
CA THR A 54 2.86 -13.55 -4.72
C THR A 54 2.26 -12.15 -4.73
N PHE A 55 2.99 -11.18 -5.28
CA PHE A 55 2.49 -9.84 -5.53
C PHE A 55 1.37 -9.80 -6.58
N ALA A 56 1.46 -10.61 -7.64
CA ALA A 56 0.42 -10.71 -8.65
C ALA A 56 -0.87 -11.29 -8.06
N ASP A 57 -0.78 -12.28 -7.17
CA ASP A 57 -1.94 -12.82 -6.45
C ASP A 57 -2.52 -11.79 -5.48
N PHE A 58 -1.69 -10.97 -4.84
CA PHE A 58 -2.14 -9.82 -4.06
C PHE A 58 -2.87 -8.79 -4.95
N ALA A 59 -2.30 -8.41 -6.09
CA ALA A 59 -2.89 -7.46 -7.02
C ALA A 59 -4.24 -7.95 -7.60
N LYS A 60 -4.34 -9.26 -7.87
CA LYS A 60 -5.58 -9.96 -8.26
C LYS A 60 -6.59 -10.11 -7.13
N GLY A 61 -6.25 -9.70 -5.90
CA GLY A 61 -7.12 -9.83 -4.72
C GLY A 61 -7.33 -11.27 -4.29
N ARG A 62 -6.41 -12.19 -4.60
CA ARG A 62 -6.46 -13.57 -4.11
C ARG A 62 -5.91 -13.69 -2.68
N THR A 63 -5.04 -12.77 -2.27
CA THR A 63 -4.46 -12.68 -0.93
C THR A 63 -4.68 -11.28 -0.34
N LEU A 64 -4.86 -11.20 0.98
CA LEU A 64 -5.00 -9.94 1.75
C LEU A 64 -5.99 -8.92 1.13
N ARG A 65 -7.19 -9.38 0.73
CA ARG A 65 -8.24 -8.56 0.09
C ARG A 65 -8.56 -7.26 0.84
N THR A 66 -8.66 -7.34 2.16
CA THR A 66 -8.97 -6.18 3.01
C THR A 66 -7.87 -5.12 2.92
N ASP A 67 -6.61 -5.53 2.99
CA ASP A 67 -5.46 -4.62 2.89
C ASP A 67 -5.38 -4.00 1.49
N ARG A 68 -5.61 -4.79 0.44
CA ARG A 68 -5.72 -4.31 -0.96
C ARG A 68 -6.81 -3.25 -1.10
N ASN A 69 -8.01 -3.51 -0.60
CA ASN A 69 -9.13 -2.57 -0.72
C ASN A 69 -8.84 -1.29 0.06
N ARG A 70 -8.24 -1.38 1.26
CA ARG A 70 -7.82 -0.20 2.03
C ARG A 70 -6.77 0.63 1.30
N LEU A 71 -5.79 -0.01 0.67
CA LEU A 71 -4.81 0.69 -0.16
C LEU A 71 -5.46 1.39 -1.36
N ILE A 72 -6.39 0.71 -2.05
CA ILE A 72 -7.15 1.32 -3.16
C ILE A 72 -7.93 2.53 -2.65
N TRP A 73 -8.66 2.41 -1.54
CA TRP A 73 -9.42 3.51 -0.96
C TRP A 73 -8.54 4.69 -0.56
N LEU A 74 -7.39 4.43 0.09
CA LEU A 74 -6.45 5.48 0.46
C LEU A 74 -5.81 6.14 -0.77
N THR A 75 -5.54 5.39 -1.84
CA THR A 75 -5.07 5.94 -3.11
C THR A 75 -6.14 6.83 -3.76
N LEU A 76 -7.38 6.37 -3.82
CA LEU A 76 -8.51 7.17 -4.34
C LEU A 76 -8.72 8.44 -3.51
N LEU A 77 -8.61 8.33 -2.19
CA LEU A 77 -8.74 9.46 -1.27
C LEU A 77 -7.59 10.45 -1.44
N LEU A 78 -6.36 9.98 -1.70
CA LEU A 78 -5.22 10.82 -2.04
C LEU A 78 -5.48 11.59 -3.35
N PHE A 79 -5.89 10.91 -4.42
CA PHE A 79 -6.22 11.56 -5.69
C PHE A 79 -7.36 12.57 -5.55
N ALA A 80 -8.43 12.21 -4.83
CA ALA A 80 -9.54 13.10 -4.56
C ALA A 80 -9.07 14.35 -3.77
N SER A 81 -8.20 14.18 -2.77
CA SER A 81 -7.66 15.29 -1.99
C SER A 81 -6.76 16.23 -2.79
N ILE A 82 -6.07 15.72 -3.82
CA ILE A 82 -5.27 16.52 -4.74
C ILE A 82 -6.21 17.30 -5.67
N ALA A 83 -7.18 16.63 -6.29
CA ALA A 83 -8.13 17.27 -7.21
C ALA A 83 -8.98 18.35 -6.53
N LEU A 84 -9.45 18.11 -5.30
CA LEU A 84 -10.16 19.11 -4.51
C LEU A 84 -9.25 20.27 -4.07
N GLY A 85 -7.99 19.97 -3.78
CA GLY A 85 -6.98 20.99 -3.44
C GLY A 85 -6.60 21.87 -4.63
N GLU A 86 -6.68 21.37 -5.86
CA GLU A 86 -6.52 22.13 -7.10
C GLU A 86 -7.76 22.99 -7.38
N ALA A 87 -8.96 22.42 -7.25
CA ALA A 87 -10.23 23.13 -7.46
C ALA A 87 -10.48 24.27 -6.44
N ALA A 88 -9.77 24.28 -5.32
CA ALA A 88 -9.87 25.28 -4.27
C ALA A 88 -8.80 26.40 -4.34
N ARG A 89 -7.91 26.37 -5.35
CA ARG A 89 -6.95 27.44 -5.64
C ARG A 89 -7.45 28.36 -6.75
#